data_AF-A0A1B6KPT2-F1
#
_entry.id   AF-A0A1B6KPT2-F1
#
_cell.length_a   1.000
_cell.length_b   1.000
_cell.length_c   1.000
_cell.angle_alpha   90.00
_cell.angle_beta   90.00
_cell.angle_gamma   90.00
#
_symmetry.space_group_name_H-M   'P 1'
#
loop_
_entity.id
_entity.type
_entity.pdbx_description
1 polymer ?
#
loop_
_entity_poly.entity_id
_entity_poly.type
_entity_poly.pdbx_seq_one_letter_code
_entity_poly.pdbx_strand_id
1 'polypeptide(L)'
;LSGHRVCKEFFRLTLDESNKRIDNVVSKKAHPEATGVSPRDRRGKKQPANKIPQEKIALVIEHIKSFPRYVSHYTRARHPTQKYLSSNLNIQKLIGLYKEFCAKKNVEPVTDSFYRYIFVNNFNIKFKKNHTDTCTICDRLNNQIKHNQGDVSTLKTQLEL
;
A
#
# COMPACT_ATOMS: atom_id res chain seq x y z
N LEU A 1 -54.25 6.86 9.48
CA LEU A 1 -54.27 8.23 8.91
C LEU A 1 -55.00 8.17 7.58
N SER A 2 -56.21 8.72 7.50
CA SER A 2 -56.93 8.86 6.22
C SER A 2 -56.25 9.95 5.40
N GLY A 3 -55.76 9.62 4.20
CA GLY A 3 -55.01 10.56 3.36
C GLY A 3 -55.96 11.41 2.50
N HIS A 4 -55.78 12.73 2.52
CA HIS A 4 -56.48 13.63 1.59
C HIS A 4 -55.78 13.64 0.24
N ARG A 5 -56.53 13.49 -0.86
CA ARG A 5 -56.00 13.69 -2.21
C ARG A 5 -55.80 15.18 -2.46
N VAL A 6 -54.62 15.55 -2.92
CA VAL A 6 -54.25 16.94 -3.23
C VAL A 6 -53.70 17.02 -4.65
N CYS A 7 -53.79 18.21 -5.28
CA CYS A 7 -53.18 18.46 -6.57
C CYS A 7 -51.64 18.42 -6.46
N LYS A 8 -50.99 17.62 -7.32
CA LYS A 8 -49.52 17.47 -7.33
C LYS A 8 -48.81 18.79 -7.62
N GLU A 9 -49.35 19.61 -8.52
CA GLU A 9 -48.76 20.90 -8.89
C GLU A 9 -48.82 21.90 -7.74
N PHE A 10 -50.00 22.06 -7.13
CA PHE A 10 -50.18 22.91 -5.95
C PHE A 10 -49.24 22.49 -4.82
N PHE A 11 -49.22 21.20 -4.46
CA PHE A 11 -48.34 20.67 -3.41
C PHE A 11 -46.85 21.00 -3.66
N ARG A 12 -46.40 20.89 -4.91
CA ARG A 12 -45.02 21.21 -5.30
C ARG A 12 -44.69 22.68 -5.19
N LEU A 13 -45.57 23.55 -5.67
CA LEU A 13 -45.35 25.00 -5.65
C LEU A 13 -45.43 25.54 -4.22
N THR A 14 -46.38 25.06 -3.42
CA THR A 14 -46.56 25.49 -2.03
C THR A 14 -45.41 25.06 -1.12
N LEU A 15 -44.88 23.85 -1.30
CA LEU A 15 -43.79 23.33 -0.46
C LEU A 15 -42.40 23.50 -1.10
N ASP A 16 -42.33 24.10 -2.29
CA ASP A 16 -41.13 24.24 -3.10
C ASP A 16 -40.38 22.90 -3.30
N GLU A 17 -41.14 21.87 -3.64
CA GLU A 17 -40.59 20.52 -3.81
C GLU A 17 -40.53 20.07 -5.28
N SER A 18 -39.39 19.50 -5.64
CA SER A 18 -39.21 18.95 -6.99
C SER A 18 -40.07 17.70 -7.21
N ASN A 19 -40.59 17.54 -8.44
CA ASN A 19 -41.31 16.32 -8.88
C ASN A 19 -40.53 15.06 -8.49
N LYS A 20 -39.23 15.05 -8.80
CA LYS A 20 -38.34 13.92 -8.57
C LYS A 20 -38.24 13.53 -7.10
N ARG A 21 -38.23 14.50 -6.17
CA ARG A 21 -38.22 14.19 -4.72
C ARG A 21 -39.52 13.52 -4.31
N ILE A 22 -40.66 14.03 -4.75
CA ILE A 22 -41.99 13.48 -4.43
C ILE A 22 -42.12 12.07 -4.98
N ASP A 23 -41.81 11.86 -6.25
CA ASP A 23 -41.94 10.55 -6.91
C ASP A 23 -41.00 9.51 -6.26
N ASN A 24 -39.79 9.90 -5.86
CA ASN A 24 -38.87 9.05 -5.10
C ASN A 24 -39.42 8.67 -3.72
N VAL A 25 -40.09 9.58 -3.00
CA VAL A 25 -40.67 9.28 -1.69
C VAL A 25 -41.89 8.37 -1.83
N VAL A 26 -42.77 8.64 -2.80
CA VAL A 26 -43.96 7.83 -3.08
C VAL A 26 -43.57 6.41 -3.47
N SER A 27 -42.64 6.24 -4.42
CA SER A 27 -42.14 4.92 -4.83
C SER A 27 -41.50 4.15 -3.67
N LYS A 28 -40.73 4.82 -2.80
CA LYS A 28 -40.13 4.19 -1.62
C LYS A 28 -41.16 3.81 -0.56
N LYS A 29 -42.23 4.59 -0.40
CA LYS A 29 -43.34 4.29 0.53
C LYS A 29 -44.28 3.19 0.01
N ALA A 30 -44.43 3.07 -1.31
CA ALA A 30 -45.27 2.05 -1.95
C ALA A 30 -44.59 0.66 -2.02
N HIS A 31 -43.31 0.54 -1.65
CA HIS A 31 -42.60 -0.73 -1.65
C HIS A 31 -43.22 -1.69 -0.61
N PRO A 32 -43.43 -2.99 -0.92
CA PRO A 32 -44.07 -3.94 0.00
C PRO A 32 -43.40 -4.08 1.37
N GLU A 33 -42.08 -3.86 1.43
CA GLU A 33 -41.28 -3.89 2.66
C GLU A 33 -41.14 -2.52 3.36
N ALA A 34 -41.87 -1.50 2.93
CA ALA A 34 -41.75 -0.16 3.48
C ALA A 34 -42.36 -0.08 4.89
N THR A 35 -41.53 0.18 5.90
CA THR A 35 -41.95 0.36 7.31
C THR A 35 -42.54 1.74 7.60
N GLY A 36 -42.85 2.54 6.57
CA GLY A 36 -43.24 3.94 6.70
C GLY A 36 -42.09 4.90 7.08
N VAL A 37 -40.90 4.37 7.36
CA VAL A 37 -39.69 5.14 7.69
C VAL A 37 -38.86 5.38 6.43
N SER A 38 -38.27 6.57 6.32
CA SER A 38 -37.35 6.89 5.20
C SER A 38 -36.17 5.90 5.17
N PRO A 39 -35.78 5.36 3.99
CA PRO A 39 -34.62 4.48 3.90
C PRO A 39 -33.35 5.13 4.44
N ARG A 40 -32.52 4.36 5.15
CA ARG A 40 -31.22 4.84 5.64
C ARG A 40 -30.38 5.38 4.48
N ASP A 41 -29.72 6.50 4.72
CA ASP A 41 -28.79 7.09 3.76
C ASP A 41 -27.71 6.07 3.35
N ARG A 42 -27.54 5.91 2.04
CA ARG A 42 -26.56 5.01 1.41
C ARG A 42 -25.43 5.75 0.70
N ARG A 43 -25.37 7.08 0.81
CA ARG A 43 -24.22 7.87 0.32
C ARG A 43 -22.93 7.34 0.93
N GLY A 44 -21.87 7.26 0.12
CA GLY A 44 -20.56 6.77 0.54
C GLY A 44 -20.45 5.26 0.83
N LYS A 45 -21.54 4.48 0.75
CA LYS A 45 -21.52 3.04 1.05
C LYS A 45 -21.18 2.15 -0.16
N LYS A 46 -21.15 2.71 -1.36
CA LYS A 46 -20.76 1.96 -2.57
C LYS A 46 -19.24 1.76 -2.56
N GLN A 47 -18.80 0.54 -2.86
CA GLN A 47 -17.38 0.30 -3.08
C GLN A 47 -16.88 1.16 -4.26
N PRO A 48 -15.73 1.86 -4.11
CA PRO A 48 -15.18 2.64 -5.20
C PRO A 48 -14.88 1.76 -6.42
N ALA A 49 -15.16 2.25 -7.62
CA ALA A 49 -14.88 1.51 -8.86
C ALA A 49 -13.37 1.21 -9.04
N ASN A 50 -12.52 2.09 -8.50
CA ASN A 50 -11.07 1.97 -8.59
C ASN A 50 -10.46 1.10 -7.48
N LYS A 51 -11.30 0.45 -6.65
CA LYS A 51 -10.81 -0.42 -5.58
C LYS A 51 -10.18 -1.67 -6.18
N ILE A 52 -8.92 -1.93 -5.84
CA ILE A 52 -8.21 -3.11 -6.31
C ILE A 52 -8.79 -4.35 -5.62
N PRO A 53 -9.08 -5.44 -6.36
CA PRO A 53 -9.60 -6.68 -5.79
C PRO A 53 -8.66 -7.29 -4.75
N GLN A 54 -9.24 -7.89 -3.71
CA GLN A 54 -8.47 -8.52 -2.63
C GLN A 54 -7.57 -9.65 -3.13
N GLU A 55 -7.99 -10.35 -4.18
CA GLU A 55 -7.24 -11.42 -4.84
C GLU A 55 -5.91 -10.91 -5.42
N LYS A 56 -5.94 -9.75 -6.11
CA LYS A 56 -4.72 -9.12 -6.64
C LYS A 56 -3.77 -8.69 -5.51
N ILE A 57 -4.30 -8.21 -4.38
CA ILE A 57 -3.51 -7.88 -3.19
C ILE A 57 -2.84 -9.15 -2.62
N ALA A 58 -3.60 -10.24 -2.50
CA ALA A 58 -3.09 -11.52 -2.00
C ALA A 58 -1.96 -12.08 -2.87
N LEU A 59 -2.09 -11.99 -4.20
CA LEU A 59 -1.06 -12.41 -5.15
C LEU A 59 0.25 -11.62 -4.98
N VAL A 60 0.18 -10.30 -4.78
CA VAL A 60 1.37 -9.48 -4.51
C VAL A 60 2.04 -9.92 -3.20
N ILE A 61 1.26 -10.15 -2.15
CA ILE A 61 1.75 -10.61 -0.85
C ILE A 61 2.40 -11.99 -0.96
N GLU A 62 1.78 -12.92 -1.69
CA GLU A 62 2.32 -14.24 -2.00
C GLU A 62 3.68 -14.13 -2.69
N HIS A 63 3.76 -13.33 -3.74
CA HIS A 63 4.99 -13.09 -4.48
C HIS A 63 6.10 -12.50 -3.58
N ILE A 64 5.81 -11.50 -2.75
CA ILE A 64 6.83 -10.92 -1.84
C ILE A 64 7.26 -11.95 -0.77
N LYS A 65 6.38 -12.88 -0.38
CA LYS A 65 6.67 -13.96 0.58
C LYS A 65 7.49 -15.11 0.02
N SER A 66 7.54 -15.29 -1.30
CA SER A 66 8.36 -16.36 -1.90
C SER A 66 9.87 -16.12 -1.77
N PHE A 67 10.30 -14.87 -1.58
CA PHE A 67 11.73 -14.53 -1.45
C PHE A 67 12.26 -14.83 -0.05
N PRO A 68 13.47 -15.45 0.06
CA PRO A 68 14.11 -15.69 1.34
C PRO A 68 14.51 -14.38 2.01
N ARG A 69 14.34 -14.32 3.32
CA ARG A 69 14.63 -13.14 4.15
C ARG A 69 15.46 -13.57 5.34
N TYR A 70 16.35 -12.69 5.78
CA TYR A 70 17.20 -12.93 6.94
C TYR A 70 17.19 -11.74 7.88
N VAL A 71 17.58 -11.98 9.12
CA VAL A 71 17.84 -10.94 10.11
C VAL A 71 19.34 -10.65 10.05
N SER A 72 19.72 -9.37 9.94
CA SER A 72 21.12 -9.00 9.96
C SER A 72 21.71 -9.22 11.35
N HIS A 73 22.83 -9.94 11.43
CA HIS A 73 23.52 -10.25 12.69
C HIS A 73 23.84 -8.98 13.49
N TYR A 74 24.28 -7.93 12.80
CA TYR A 74 24.68 -6.66 13.43
C TYR A 74 23.51 -5.81 13.90
N THR A 75 22.35 -5.90 13.24
CA THR A 75 21.20 -5.05 13.58
C THR A 75 20.13 -5.77 14.38
N ARG A 76 20.23 -7.10 14.58
CA ARG A 76 19.23 -7.89 15.31
C ARG A 76 18.94 -7.36 16.72
N ALA A 77 19.96 -6.86 17.42
CA ALA A 77 19.81 -6.34 18.78
C ALA A 77 19.07 -4.99 18.81
N ARG A 78 19.22 -4.16 17.76
CA ARG A 78 18.57 -2.85 17.65
C ARG A 78 17.21 -2.91 16.95
N HIS A 79 17.04 -3.83 16.00
CA HIS A 79 15.85 -3.97 15.15
C HIS A 79 15.49 -5.46 14.96
N PRO A 80 14.96 -6.14 16.00
CA PRO A 80 14.72 -7.58 15.97
C PRO A 80 13.63 -8.00 14.97
N THR A 81 12.66 -7.12 14.69
CA THR A 81 11.55 -7.39 13.77
C THR A 81 11.90 -7.10 12.29
N GLN A 82 13.00 -6.39 12.04
CA GLN A 82 13.35 -5.94 10.70
C GLN A 82 14.05 -7.06 9.93
N LYS A 83 13.52 -7.36 8.75
CA LYS A 83 14.08 -8.38 7.85
C LYS A 83 14.76 -7.74 6.66
N TYR A 84 15.73 -8.45 6.09
CA TYR A 84 16.47 -8.03 4.93
C TYR A 84 16.32 -9.01 3.77
N LEU A 85 16.17 -8.46 2.57
CA LEU A 85 16.32 -9.19 1.32
C LEU A 85 17.79 -9.20 0.88
N SER A 86 18.12 -10.12 -0.02
CA SER A 86 19.43 -10.15 -0.69
C SER A 86 19.75 -8.80 -1.29
N SER A 87 21.02 -8.40 -1.22
CA SER A 87 21.50 -7.12 -1.76
C SER A 87 21.48 -7.07 -3.29
N ASN A 88 21.42 -8.24 -3.94
CA ASN A 88 21.25 -8.35 -5.39
C ASN A 88 19.82 -8.05 -5.85
N LEU A 89 18.86 -8.04 -4.92
CA LEU A 89 17.47 -7.68 -5.19
C LEU A 89 17.27 -6.19 -4.95
N ASN A 90 16.45 -5.60 -5.81
CA ASN A 90 15.94 -4.26 -5.60
C ASN A 90 14.44 -4.27 -5.95
N ILE A 91 13.74 -3.17 -5.62
CA ILE A 91 12.30 -3.10 -5.82
C ILE A 91 11.90 -3.21 -7.30
N GLN A 92 12.71 -2.70 -8.23
CA GLN A 92 12.45 -2.81 -9.67
C GLN A 92 12.57 -4.26 -10.16
N LYS A 93 13.60 -4.99 -9.71
CA LYS A 93 13.79 -6.41 -10.00
C LYS A 93 12.64 -7.24 -9.44
N LEU A 94 12.20 -6.97 -8.22
CA LEU A 94 11.02 -7.63 -7.65
C LEU A 94 9.77 -7.40 -8.49
N ILE A 95 9.56 -6.17 -8.99
CA ILE A 95 8.42 -5.88 -9.88
C ILE A 95 8.55 -6.62 -11.21
N GLY A 96 9.76 -6.72 -11.78
CA GLY A 96 10.01 -7.52 -12.98
C GLY A 96 9.65 -9.00 -12.77
N LEU A 97 10.18 -9.59 -11.69
CA LEU A 97 9.88 -10.98 -11.31
C LEU A 97 8.39 -11.19 -11.01
N TYR A 98 7.72 -10.19 -10.45
CA TYR A 98 6.27 -10.25 -10.21
C TYR A 98 5.48 -10.30 -11.51
N LYS A 99 5.88 -9.54 -12.54
CA LYS A 99 5.25 -9.59 -13.86
C LYS A 99 5.43 -10.96 -14.51
N GLU A 100 6.61 -11.55 -14.39
CA GLU A 100 6.87 -12.92 -14.85
C GLU A 100 6.03 -13.96 -14.08
N PHE A 101 5.93 -13.80 -12.76
CA PHE A 101 5.09 -14.66 -11.91
C PHE A 101 3.61 -14.57 -12.29
N CYS A 102 3.11 -13.37 -12.58
CA CYS A 102 1.74 -13.16 -13.04
C CYS A 102 1.50 -13.74 -14.43
N ALA A 103 2.46 -13.57 -15.36
CA ALA A 103 2.39 -14.17 -16.69
C ALA A 103 2.31 -15.70 -16.62
N LYS A 104 3.09 -16.35 -15.75
CA LYS A 104 3.03 -17.80 -15.53
C LYS A 104 1.70 -18.28 -14.96
N LYS A 105 1.04 -17.46 -14.13
CA LYS A 105 -0.30 -17.76 -13.56
C LYS A 105 -1.44 -17.30 -14.47
N ASN A 106 -1.16 -16.71 -15.62
CA ASN A 106 -2.15 -16.15 -16.54
C ASN A 106 -3.07 -15.09 -15.88
N VAL A 107 -2.48 -14.27 -15.00
CA VAL A 107 -3.19 -13.19 -14.29
C VAL A 107 -2.60 -11.84 -14.68
N GLU A 108 -3.46 -10.83 -14.79
CA GLU A 108 -3.03 -9.45 -15.04
C GLU A 108 -2.36 -8.84 -13.78
N PRO A 109 -1.10 -8.36 -13.89
CA PRO A 109 -0.39 -7.77 -12.76
C PRO A 109 -1.01 -6.44 -12.31
N VAL A 110 -0.83 -6.08 -11.05
CA VAL A 110 -1.12 -4.72 -10.56
C VAL A 110 -0.10 -3.71 -11.08
N THR A 111 -0.42 -2.41 -10.97
CA THR A 111 0.52 -1.34 -11.32
C THR A 111 1.75 -1.35 -10.41
N ASP A 112 2.90 -0.95 -10.98
CA ASP A 112 4.18 -0.88 -10.28
C ASP A 112 4.08 -0.03 -9.00
N SER A 113 3.34 1.08 -9.05
CA SER A 113 3.10 1.96 -7.90
C SER A 113 2.34 1.25 -6.77
N PHE A 114 1.32 0.44 -7.12
CA PHE A 114 0.56 -0.30 -6.13
C PHE A 114 1.36 -1.46 -5.53
N TYR A 115 2.19 -2.13 -6.34
CA TYR A 115 3.14 -3.13 -5.83
C TYR A 115 4.11 -2.50 -4.80
N ARG A 116 4.68 -1.33 -5.11
CA ARG A 116 5.55 -0.57 -4.19
C ARG A 116 4.80 -0.19 -2.91
N TYR A 117 3.56 0.27 -3.03
CA TYR A 117 2.71 0.59 -1.89
C TYR A 117 2.53 -0.61 -0.96
N ILE A 118 2.22 -1.80 -1.50
CA ILE A 118 2.09 -3.02 -0.69
C ILE A 118 3.43 -3.39 -0.05
N PHE A 119 4.53 -3.32 -0.80
CA PHE A 119 5.86 -3.65 -0.28
C PHE A 119 6.24 -2.77 0.92
N VAL A 120 5.99 -1.47 0.86
CA VAL A 120 6.36 -0.52 1.93
C VAL A 120 5.43 -0.60 3.13
N ASN A 121 4.11 -0.71 2.91
CA ASN A 121 3.13 -0.60 4.00
C ASN A 121 2.85 -1.94 4.70
N ASN A 122 2.95 -3.06 3.97
CA ASN A 122 2.60 -4.37 4.53
C ASN A 122 3.81 -5.16 5.03
N PHE A 123 5.04 -4.70 4.75
CA PHE A 123 6.26 -5.43 5.10
C PHE A 123 7.31 -4.51 5.72
N ASN A 124 7.82 -4.89 6.89
CA ASN A 124 9.01 -4.29 7.49
C ASN A 124 10.30 -4.94 6.95
N ILE A 125 10.51 -4.81 5.64
CA ILE A 125 11.62 -5.43 4.90
C ILE A 125 12.48 -4.35 4.24
N LYS A 126 13.80 -4.46 4.35
CA LYS A 126 14.75 -3.59 3.63
C LYS A 126 15.66 -4.42 2.72
N PHE A 127 16.27 -3.77 1.73
CA PHE A 127 17.36 -4.35 0.98
C PHE A 127 18.66 -4.20 1.79
N LYS A 128 19.47 -5.26 1.90
CA LYS A 128 20.79 -5.14 2.53
C LYS A 128 21.69 -4.33 1.61
N LYS A 129 22.42 -3.38 2.19
CA LYS A 129 23.46 -2.66 1.48
C LYS A 129 24.60 -3.63 1.17
N ASN A 130 25.11 -3.63 -0.06
CA ASN A 130 26.35 -4.32 -0.36
C ASN A 130 27.42 -3.80 0.62
N HIS A 131 27.99 -4.71 1.41
CA HIS A 131 29.20 -4.39 2.14
C HIS A 131 30.31 -4.39 1.08
N THR A 132 30.97 -3.27 0.89
CA THR A 132 32.28 -3.27 0.25
C THR A 132 33.18 -4.00 1.24
N ASP A 133 33.57 -5.23 0.96
CA ASP A 133 34.59 -5.91 1.77
C ASP A 133 35.85 -5.05 1.72
N THR A 134 36.02 -4.23 2.75
CA THR A 134 37.24 -3.51 3.02
C THR A 134 38.21 -4.54 3.59
N CYS A 135 39.44 -4.56 3.08
CA CYS A 135 40.44 -5.45 3.64
C CYS A 135 40.74 -5.03 5.09
N THR A 136 41.31 -5.94 5.88
CA THR A 136 41.67 -5.68 7.28
C THR A 136 42.59 -4.47 7.46
N ILE A 137 43.40 -4.15 6.44
CA ILE A 137 44.25 -2.95 6.41
C ILE A 137 43.38 -1.69 6.25
N CYS A 138 42.47 -1.66 5.27
CA CYS A 138 41.55 -0.55 5.08
C CYS A 138 40.68 -0.31 6.32
N ASP A 139 40.23 -1.37 7.01
CA ASP A 139 39.46 -1.25 8.26
C ASP A 139 40.30 -0.66 9.40
N ARG A 140 41.57 -1.09 9.53
CA ARG A 140 42.50 -0.54 10.53
C ARG A 140 42.78 0.94 10.27
N LEU A 141 43.11 1.31 9.03
CA LEU A 141 43.39 2.70 8.64
C LEU A 141 42.16 3.60 8.86
N ASN A 142 40.96 3.13 8.48
CA ASN A 142 39.72 3.85 8.73
C ASN A 142 39.42 4.05 10.22
N ASN A 143 39.73 3.06 11.08
CA ASN A 143 39.59 3.21 12.52
C ASN A 143 40.60 4.22 13.10
N GLN A 144 41.85 4.22 12.63
CA GLN A 144 42.86 5.20 13.03
C GLN A 144 42.46 6.62 12.65
N ILE A 145 41.96 6.83 11.44
CA ILE A 145 41.42 8.12 10.98
C ILE A 145 40.25 8.59 11.86
N LYS A 146 39.29 7.70 12.17
CA LYS A 146 38.12 8.03 12.98
C LYS A 146 38.46 8.44 14.42
N HIS A 147 39.53 7.87 14.99
CA HIS A 147 39.96 8.14 16.36
C HIS A 147 41.11 9.13 16.44
N ASN A 148 41.47 9.81 15.34
CA ASN A 148 42.61 10.73 15.25
C ASN A 148 43.91 10.12 15.81
N GLN A 149 44.14 8.84 15.57
CA GLN A 149 45.36 8.15 15.98
C GLN A 149 46.41 8.28 14.88
N GLY A 150 47.18 9.37 14.90
CA GLY A 150 48.26 9.64 13.96
C GLY A 150 47.94 10.75 12.96
N ASP A 151 48.82 10.91 11.96
CA ASP A 151 48.65 11.92 10.92
C ASP A 151 47.62 11.48 9.87
N VAL A 152 46.43 12.07 9.95
CA VAL A 152 45.28 11.75 9.11
C VAL A 152 45.58 11.95 7.61
N SER A 153 46.51 12.84 7.24
CA SER A 153 46.85 13.10 5.84
C SER A 153 47.54 11.90 5.20
N THR A 154 48.51 11.31 5.91
CA THR A 154 49.27 10.13 5.44
C THR A 154 48.43 8.86 5.41
N LEU A 155 47.57 8.68 6.42
CA LEU A 155 46.65 7.54 6.50
C LEU A 155 45.62 7.54 5.36
N LYS A 156 45.20 8.72 4.89
CA LYS A 156 44.30 8.86 3.73
C LYS A 156 45.01 8.49 2.43
N THR A 157 46.26 8.93 2.24
CA THR A 157 47.06 8.56 1.06
C THR A 157 47.27 7.05 0.96
N GLN A 158 47.49 6.37 2.09
CA GLN A 158 47.61 4.90 2.14
C GLN A 158 46.30 4.15 1.88
N LEU A 159 45.15 4.82 2.02
CA LEU A 159 43.83 4.22 1.76
C LEU A 159 43.45 4.31 0.27
N GLU A 160 44.07 5.22 -0.48
CA GLU A 160 43.80 5.46 -1.90
C GLU A 160 44.76 4.70 -2.85
N LEU A 161 45.79 4.03 -2.29
CA LEU A 161 46.71 3.12 -2.98
C LEU A 161 46.16 1.69 -3.03
#